data_AF-A0A1W9S009-F1
#
_entry.id   AF-A0A1W9S009-F1
#
_cell.length_a   1.000
_cell.length_b   1.000
_cell.length_c   1.000
_cell.angle_alpha   90.00
_cell.angle_beta   90.00
_cell.angle_gamma   90.00
#
_symmetry.space_group_name_H-M   'P 1'
#
loop_
_entity.id
_entity.type
_entity.pdbx_description
1 polymer ?
#
loop_
_entity_poly.entity_id
_entity_poly.type
_entity_poly.pdbx_seq_one_letter_code
_entity_poly.pdbx_strand_id
1 'polypeptide(L)'
;MSIVIDGEKLNISDVVKVSFERERVEVLSDAESSVNRSNQYLNELIESDKAVYGVNTGVGELAGVRVERDKIRELQLALFFLHLPSNSFFGK
;
A
#
# COMPACT_ATOMS: atom_id res chain seq x y z
N MET A 1 5.40 23.65 -12.33
CA MET A 1 6.77 23.10 -12.14
C MET A 1 6.60 21.83 -11.32
N SER A 2 7.14 20.67 -11.69
CA SER A 2 6.75 19.42 -11.02
C SER A 2 7.31 19.29 -9.59
N ILE A 3 6.52 18.71 -8.70
CA ILE A 3 6.94 18.23 -7.38
C ILE A 3 7.47 16.81 -7.55
N VAL A 4 8.73 16.57 -7.21
CA VAL A 4 9.37 15.25 -7.28
C VAL A 4 9.31 14.58 -5.91
N ILE A 5 8.73 13.39 -5.83
CA ILE A 5 8.70 12.56 -4.62
C ILE A 5 9.85 11.56 -4.66
N ASP A 6 10.72 11.61 -3.66
CA ASP A 6 11.88 10.73 -3.49
C ASP A 6 11.67 9.60 -2.46
N GLY A 7 10.61 9.69 -1.66
CA GLY A 7 10.27 8.72 -0.61
C GLY A 7 10.84 9.03 0.78
N GLU A 8 11.63 10.11 0.93
CA GLU A 8 12.32 10.47 2.17
C GLU A 8 11.79 11.78 2.76
N LYS A 9 11.53 12.79 1.91
CA LYS A 9 11.20 14.15 2.38
C LYS A 9 10.04 14.74 1.58
N LEU A 10 9.10 15.33 2.32
CA LEU A 10 8.00 16.11 1.75
C LEU A 10 7.70 17.29 2.68
N ASN A 11 7.70 18.52 2.14
CA ASN A 11 7.38 19.69 2.95
C ASN A 11 5.89 20.00 2.88
N ILE A 12 5.38 20.69 3.90
CA ILE A 12 3.99 21.17 3.93
C ILE A 12 3.68 22.04 2.70
N SER A 13 4.64 22.86 2.25
CA SER A 13 4.49 23.66 1.04
C SER A 13 4.25 22.83 -0.22
N ASP A 14 4.85 21.65 -0.31
CA ASP A 14 4.72 20.78 -1.47
C ASP A 14 3.32 20.15 -1.49
N VAL A 15 2.80 19.77 -0.31
CA VAL A 15 1.42 19.31 -0.13
C VAL A 15 0.42 20.39 -0.53
N VAL A 16 0.65 21.64 -0.14
CA VAL A 16 -0.22 22.78 -0.50
C VAL A 16 -0.25 22.98 -2.02
N LYS A 17 0.92 23.00 -2.68
CA LYS A 17 1.01 23.15 -4.13
C LYS A 17 0.27 22.05 -4.89
N VAL A 18 0.41 20.80 -4.48
CA VAL A 18 -0.30 19.69 -5.13
C VAL A 18 -1.82 19.78 -4.88
N SER A 19 -2.24 20.07 -3.65
CA SER A 19 -3.65 20.01 -3.25
C SER A 19 -4.47 21.20 -3.76
N PHE A 20 -3.92 22.40 -3.69
CA PHE A 20 -4.64 23.64 -4.01
C PHE A 20 -4.29 24.19 -5.40
N GLU A 21 -3.04 24.02 -5.84
CA GLU A 21 -2.55 24.58 -7.11
C GLU A 21 -2.50 23.54 -8.23
N ARG A 22 -2.76 22.25 -7.91
CA ARG A 22 -2.75 21.11 -8.84
C ARG A 22 -1.42 20.97 -9.59
N GLU A 23 -0.31 21.29 -8.92
CA GLU A 23 1.01 21.08 -9.48
C GLU A 23 1.25 19.60 -9.80
N ARG A 24 1.93 19.35 -10.93
CA ARG A 24 2.22 18.00 -11.39
C ARG A 24 3.14 17.30 -10.40
N VAL A 25 2.85 16.04 -10.11
CA VAL A 25 3.72 15.18 -9.30
C VAL A 25 4.48 14.22 -10.20
N GLU A 26 5.76 14.06 -9.91
CA GLU A 26 6.65 13.10 -10.54
C GLU A 26 7.33 12.26 -9.45
N VAL A 27 7.69 11.03 -9.79
CA VAL A 27 8.40 10.12 -8.90
C VAL A 27 9.86 10.12 -9.31
N LEU A 28 10.78 10.20 -8.34
CA LEU A 28 12.22 10.14 -8.61
C LEU A 28 12.54 8.83 -9.34
N SER A 29 13.44 8.88 -10.32
CA SER A 29 13.84 7.71 -11.14
C SER A 29 14.22 6.48 -10.30
N ASP A 30 14.84 6.71 -9.15
CA ASP A 30 15.39 5.64 -8.32
C ASP A 30 14.33 5.05 -7.36
N ALA A 31 13.21 5.75 -7.14
CA ALA A 31 12.15 5.30 -6.27
C ALA A 31 11.43 4.07 -6.84
N GLU A 32 11.25 4.00 -8.17
CA GLU A 32 10.68 2.82 -8.84
C GLU A 32 11.55 1.57 -8.58
N SER A 33 12.88 1.72 -8.68
CA SER A 33 13.82 0.63 -8.37
C SER A 33 13.71 0.18 -6.91
N SER A 34 13.51 1.11 -5.97
CA SER A 34 13.33 0.80 -4.55
C SER A 34 12.03 0.04 -4.27
N VAL A 35 10.92 0.46 -4.88
CA VAL A 35 9.63 -0.21 -4.78
C VAL A 35 9.72 -1.64 -5.34
N ASN A 36 10.36 -1.80 -6.50
CA ASN A 36 10.53 -3.12 -7.13
C ASN A 36 11.37 -4.07 -6.28
N ARG A 37 12.46 -3.58 -5.66
CA ARG A 37 13.26 -4.40 -4.71
C ARG A 37 12.43 -4.84 -3.50
N SER A 38 11.64 -3.94 -2.93
CA SER A 38 10.76 -4.25 -1.79
C SER A 38 9.71 -5.30 -2.17
N ASN A 39 9.12 -5.18 -3.36
CA ASN A 39 8.15 -6.14 -3.89
C ASN A 39 8.79 -7.52 -4.13
N GLN A 40 9.99 -7.57 -4.72
CA GLN A 40 10.72 -8.81 -4.92
C GLN A 40 10.98 -9.52 -3.59
N TYR A 41 11.51 -8.80 -2.60
CA TYR A 41 11.75 -9.35 -1.27
C TYR A 41 10.47 -9.89 -0.61
N LEU A 42 9.34 -9.18 -0.77
CA LEU A 42 8.05 -9.65 -0.29
C LEU A 42 7.62 -10.95 -0.98
N ASN A 43 7.81 -11.07 -2.29
CA ASN A 43 7.49 -12.29 -3.03
C ASN A 43 8.36 -13.47 -2.57
N GLU A 44 9.66 -13.25 -2.34
CA GLU A 44 10.55 -14.28 -1.76
C GLU A 44 10.08 -14.72 -0.37
N LEU A 45 9.60 -13.79 0.47
CA LEU A 45 9.03 -14.11 1.77
C LEU A 45 7.73 -14.91 1.67
N ILE A 46 6.86 -14.60 0.71
CA ILE A 46 5.59 -15.32 0.47
C ILE A 46 5.86 -16.72 -0.09
N GLU A 47 6.88 -16.88 -0.92
CA GLU A 47 7.30 -18.18 -1.46
C GLU A 47 8.00 -19.04 -0.41
N SER A 48 8.65 -18.39 0.57
CA SER A 48 9.08 -19.08 1.77
C SER A 48 7.87 -19.40 2.67
N ASP A 49 7.95 -20.46 3.47
CA ASP A 49 6.90 -20.81 4.42
C ASP A 49 6.83 -19.85 5.64
N LYS A 50 7.25 -18.58 5.51
CA LYS A 50 7.29 -17.59 6.59
C LYS A 50 5.96 -16.87 6.75
N ALA A 51 5.57 -16.65 8.00
CA ALA A 51 4.35 -15.90 8.36
C ALA A 51 4.64 -14.41 8.26
N VAL A 52 3.84 -13.70 7.48
CA VAL A 52 3.99 -12.25 7.26
C VAL A 52 2.64 -11.59 7.55
N TYR A 53 2.63 -10.80 8.62
CA TYR A 53 1.44 -10.09 9.13
C TYR A 53 0.75 -9.28 8.04
N GLY A 54 -0.56 -9.51 7.86
CA GLY A 54 -1.38 -8.77 6.89
C GLY A 54 -1.05 -9.06 5.42
N VAL A 55 -0.17 -10.02 5.14
CA VAL A 55 0.21 -10.45 3.79
C VAL A 55 -0.30 -11.87 3.54
N ASN A 56 0.24 -12.87 4.25
CA ASN A 56 -0.24 -14.26 4.23
C ASN A 56 -0.77 -14.72 5.59
N THR A 57 -1.08 -13.76 6.46
CA THR A 57 -1.85 -13.96 7.68
C THR A 57 -2.96 -12.92 7.80
N GLY A 58 -3.90 -13.14 8.71
CA GLY A 58 -4.89 -12.14 9.08
C GLY A 58 -4.28 -10.91 9.76
N VAL A 59 -5.14 -9.96 10.13
CA VAL A 59 -4.78 -8.76 10.91
C VAL A 59 -5.42 -8.81 12.29
N GLY A 60 -4.90 -8.05 13.26
CA GLY A 60 -5.46 -7.97 14.61
C GLY A 60 -5.51 -9.33 15.31
N GLU A 61 -6.69 -9.74 15.77
CA GLU A 61 -6.90 -11.04 16.44
C GLU A 61 -6.55 -12.24 15.55
N LEU A 62 -6.62 -12.08 14.23
CA LEU A 62 -6.30 -13.13 13.25
C LEU A 62 -4.83 -13.10 12.81
N ALA A 63 -3.96 -12.32 13.45
CA ALA A 63 -2.54 -12.19 13.10
C ALA A 63 -1.79 -13.52 13.00
N GLY A 64 -2.17 -14.51 13.81
CA GLY A 64 -1.56 -15.84 13.85
C GLY A 64 -2.15 -16.85 12.85
N VAL A 65 -3.22 -16.50 12.14
CA VAL A 65 -3.92 -17.39 11.22
C VAL A 65 -3.32 -17.26 9.82
N ARG A 66 -2.81 -18.37 9.29
CA ARG A 66 -2.27 -18.44 7.92
C ARG A 66 -3.37 -18.42 6.88
N VAL A 67 -3.07 -17.80 5.74
CA VAL A 67 -3.94 -17.73 4.57
C VAL A 67 -3.22 -18.38 3.39
N GLU A 68 -3.93 -19.27 2.70
CA GLU A 68 -3.42 -19.94 1.50
C GLU A 68 -3.13 -18.92 0.38
N ARG A 69 -2.11 -19.21 -0.44
CA ARG A 69 -1.57 -18.25 -1.43
C ARG A 69 -2.62 -17.75 -2.42
N ASP A 70 -3.51 -18.62 -2.86
CA ASP A 70 -4.62 -18.32 -3.77
C ASP A 70 -5.73 -17.46 -3.11
N LYS A 71 -5.79 -17.45 -1.78
CA LYS A 71 -6.71 -16.66 -0.96
C LYS A 71 -6.18 -15.31 -0.52
N ILE A 72 -4.88 -15.03 -0.69
CA ILE A 72 -4.28 -13.74 -0.32
C ILE A 72 -5.00 -12.56 -1.01
N ARG A 73 -5.37 -12.70 -2.29
CA ARG A 73 -6.10 -11.63 -3.01
C ARG A 73 -7.48 -11.37 -2.40
N GLU A 74 -8.19 -12.43 -2.01
CA GLU A 74 -9.50 -12.35 -1.36
C GLU A 74 -9.38 -11.66 0.00
N LEU A 75 -8.35 -12.01 0.78
CA LEU A 75 -8.02 -11.33 2.03
C LEU A 75 -7.81 -9.82 1.83
N GLN A 76 -6.98 -9.40 0.87
CA GLN A 76 -6.69 -7.97 0.65
C GLN A 76 -7.96 -7.18 0.26
N LEU A 77 -8.83 -7.78 -0.55
CA LEU A 77 -10.14 -7.17 -0.88
C LEU A 77 -11.06 -7.10 0.34
N ALA A 78 -11.14 -8.17 1.14
CA ALA A 78 -11.94 -8.19 2.36
C ALA A 78 -11.46 -7.14 3.37
N LEU A 79 -10.14 -6.99 3.53
CA LEU A 79 -9.54 -5.95 4.39
C LEU A 79 -9.88 -4.55 3.87
N PHE A 80 -9.81 -4.32 2.56
CA PHE A 80 -10.23 -3.06 1.96
C PHE A 80 -11.69 -2.75 2.31
N PHE A 81 -12.62 -3.69 2.08
CA PHE A 81 -14.04 -3.48 2.36
C PHE A 81 -14.36 -3.32 3.85
N LEU A 82 -13.66 -4.03 4.74
CA LEU A 82 -13.86 -3.93 6.19
C LEU A 82 -13.54 -2.53 6.74
N HIS A 83 -12.52 -1.87 6.17
CA HIS A 83 -12.07 -0.55 6.61
C HIS A 83 -12.78 0.59 5.89
N LEU A 84 -13.60 0.30 4.87
CA LEU A 84 -14.47 1.32 4.30
C LEU A 84 -15.56 1.67 5.31
N PRO A 85 -15.77 2.96 5.62
CA PRO A 85 -16.94 3.39 6.36
C PRO A 85 -18.21 2.90 5.64
N SER A 86 -19.16 2.38 6.39
CA SER A 86 -20.46 1.91 5.86
C SER A 86 -21.25 2.98 5.08
N ASN A 87 -20.88 4.26 5.22
CA ASN A 87 -21.47 5.39 4.50
C ASN A 87 -20.78 5.74 3.17
N SER A 88 -19.76 5.00 2.75
CA SER A 88 -18.95 5.37 1.58
C SER A 88 -19.52 4.92 0.23
N PHE A 89 -20.51 4.03 0.19
CA PHE A 89 -21.16 3.60 -1.06
C PHE A 89 -22.62 3.17 -0.85
N PHE A 90 -23.51 4.14 -0.63
CA PHE A 90 -24.90 4.15 -1.11
C PHE A 90 -25.38 5.61 -1.05
N GLY A 91 -24.75 6.46 -1.85
CA GLY A 91 -25.24 7.80 -2.16
C GLY A 91 -26.11 7.74 -3.41
N LYS A 92 -27.36 8.15 -3.24
CA LYS A 92 -28.22 8.66 -4.31
C LYS A 92 -27.51 9.75 -5.12
#